data_AF-A0A2T4ULV0-F1
#
_entry.id   AF-A0A2T4ULV0-F1
#
_cell.length_a   1.000
_cell.length_b   1.000
_cell.length_c   1.000
_cell.angle_alpha   90.00
_cell.angle_beta   90.00
_cell.angle_gamma   90.00
#
_symmetry.space_group_name_H-M   'P 1'
#
loop_
_entity.id
_entity.type
_entity.pdbx_description
1 polymer ?
#
loop_
_entity_poly.entity_id
_entity_poly.type
_entity_poly.pdbx_seq_one_letter_code
_entity_poly.pdbx_strand_id
1 'polypeptide(L)'
;MARRSLRPQLNQIRTWVQQGRTDAWIAHQLEVTVQQIAAFKRDNDLAPAEPAPETEGADILEDEFDLRAQDDARIAEELEAAEAERLKREAEEAERAAEEAKRKAEAGEEDDEDDKPARRRGRRGGRGRRRGASTGPYEGTFDHGDEGYGLWLDPSVQDNAVYAEHWAGHRAIEVTVEEDQIVIRRVGGDTEE
;
A
#
# COMPACT_ATOMS: atom_id res chain seq x y z
N MET A 1 15.09 32.69 17.45
CA MET A 1 14.47 32.29 18.74
C MET A 1 15.55 32.29 19.81
N ALA A 2 15.28 32.84 20.99
CA ALA A 2 16.24 32.83 22.09
C ALA A 2 16.49 31.39 22.55
N ARG A 3 17.76 30.99 22.68
CA ARG A 3 18.14 29.65 23.15
C ARG A 3 17.78 29.54 24.63
N ARG A 4 16.67 28.88 24.97
CA ARG A 4 16.40 28.50 26.36
C ARG A 4 17.49 27.54 26.82
N SER A 5 18.06 27.78 27.99
CA SER A 5 19.08 26.91 28.55
C SER A 5 18.46 25.57 28.98
N LEU A 6 18.94 24.46 28.42
CA LEU A 6 18.50 23.10 28.74
C LEU A 6 19.12 22.52 30.02
N ARG A 7 20.13 23.20 30.59
CA ARG A 7 20.84 22.76 31.81
C ARG A 7 19.92 22.45 33.01
N PRO A 8 18.87 23.25 33.32
CA PRO A 8 17.96 22.94 34.43
C PRO A 8 17.15 21.65 34.21
N GLN A 9 16.98 21.22 32.96
CA GLN A 9 16.15 20.08 32.56
C GLN A 9 16.97 18.79 32.37
N LEU A 10 18.26 18.80 32.70
CA LEU A 10 19.19 17.68 32.50
C LEU A 10 18.68 16.35 33.10
N ASN A 11 18.19 16.39 34.34
CA ASN A 11 17.67 15.18 34.99
C ASN A 11 16.35 14.70 34.35
N GLN A 12 15.52 15.60 33.81
CA GLN A 12 14.29 15.24 33.11
C GLN A 12 14.61 14.54 31.79
N ILE A 13 15.56 15.10 31.02
CA ILE A 13 16.04 14.52 29.76
C ILE A 13 16.65 13.14 30.01
N ARG A 14 17.44 12.96 31.07
CA ARG A 14 17.99 11.63 31.46
C ARG A 14 16.90 10.60 31.68
N THR A 15 15.89 10.94 32.48
CA THR A 15 14.76 10.05 32.76
C THR A 15 14.00 9.67 31.48
N TRP A 16 13.74 10.64 30.60
CA TRP A 16 13.04 10.38 29.34
C TRP A 16 13.85 9.53 28.36
N VAL A 17 15.17 9.73 28.29
CA VAL A 17 16.07 8.89 27.50
C VAL A 17 16.08 7.46 28.04
N GLN A 18 16.13 7.27 29.36
CA GLN A 18 16.05 5.94 29.98
C GLN A 18 14.68 5.26 29.75
N GLN A 19 13.61 6.05 29.60
CA GLN A 19 12.27 5.58 29.22
C GLN A 19 12.13 5.31 27.71
N GLY A 20 13.18 5.51 26.91
CA GLY A 20 13.15 5.28 25.46
C GLY A 20 12.38 6.34 24.66
N ARG A 21 12.21 7.56 25.20
CA ARG A 21 11.57 8.66 24.46
C ARG A 21 12.51 9.20 23.38
N THR A 22 11.94 9.55 22.23
CA THR A 22 12.69 10.07 21.08
C THR A 22 13.06 11.54 21.24
N ASP A 23 14.12 11.97 20.56
CA ASP A 23 14.59 13.36 20.62
C ASP A 23 13.56 14.36 20.06
N ALA A 24 12.75 13.93 19.09
CA ALA A 24 11.61 14.70 18.57
C ALA A 24 10.53 14.95 19.64
N TRP A 25 10.24 13.93 20.46
CA TRP A 25 9.29 14.06 21.56
C TRP A 25 9.82 14.99 22.66
N ILE A 26 11.08 14.83 23.04
CA ILE A 26 11.74 15.69 24.05
C ILE A 26 11.81 17.14 23.57
N ALA A 27 12.14 17.35 22.29
CA ALA A 27 12.21 18.67 21.68
C ALA A 27 10.87 19.40 21.70
N HIS A 28 9.78 18.69 21.36
CA HIS A 28 8.43 19.23 21.43
C HIS A 28 8.04 19.65 22.85
N GLN A 29 8.33 18.83 23.86
CA GLN A 29 7.98 19.11 25.26
C GLN A 29 8.75 20.29 25.85
N LEU A 30 9.99 20.50 25.41
CA LEU A 30 10.84 21.58 25.92
C LEU A 30 10.76 22.85 25.05
N GLU A 31 9.93 22.85 23.99
CA GLU A 31 9.80 23.92 22.98
C GLU A 31 11.16 24.31 22.36
N VAL A 32 11.97 23.30 22.05
CA VAL A 32 13.30 23.44 21.44
C VAL A 32 13.39 22.63 20.15
N THR A 33 14.49 22.79 19.40
CA THR A 33 14.69 22.01 18.18
C THR A 33 15.30 20.63 18.48
N VAL A 34 15.03 19.65 17.62
CA VAL A 34 15.61 18.30 17.71
C VAL A 34 17.15 18.35 17.71
N GLN A 35 17.73 19.25 16.90
CA GLN A 35 19.17 19.47 16.85
C GLN A 35 19.74 19.98 18.19
N GLN A 36 18.99 20.80 18.94
CA GLN A 36 19.41 21.27 20.26
C GLN A 36 19.42 20.14 21.29
N ILE A 37 18.43 19.23 21.25
CA ILE A 37 18.42 18.04 22.10
C ILE A 37 19.56 17.10 21.73
N ALA A 38 19.80 16.85 20.44
CA ALA A 38 20.89 15.99 19.97
C ALA A 38 22.27 16.53 20.38
N ALA A 39 22.50 17.84 20.22
CA ALA A 39 23.72 18.50 20.70
C ALA A 39 23.86 18.40 22.23
N PHE A 40 22.77 18.66 22.96
CA PHE A 40 22.76 18.57 24.42
C PHE A 40 23.02 17.15 24.94
N LYS A 41 22.49 16.11 24.28
CA LYS A 41 22.78 14.70 24.64
C LYS A 41 24.24 14.35 24.41
N ARG A 42 24.83 14.83 23.32
CA ARG A 42 26.25 14.63 22.99
C ARG A 42 27.17 15.32 24.02
N ASP A 43 26.81 16.52 24.47
CA ASP A 43 27.56 17.27 25.48
C ASP A 43 27.45 16.68 26.91
N ASN A 44 26.47 15.80 27.17
CA ASN A 44 26.19 15.26 28.51
C ASN A 44 26.31 13.73 28.60
N ASP A 45 26.95 13.09 27.61
CA ASP A 45 27.10 11.63 27.51
C ASP A 45 25.77 10.86 27.63
N LEU A 46 24.71 11.41 27.03
CA LEU A 46 23.36 10.81 26.97
C LEU A 46 22.99 10.33 25.57
N ALA A 47 23.95 10.32 24.64
CA ALA A 47 23.75 9.69 23.36
C ALA A 47 23.47 8.19 23.62
N PRO A 48 22.46 7.58 22.96
CA PRO A 48 22.35 6.13 22.97
C PRO A 48 23.71 5.60 22.55
N ALA A 49 24.22 4.58 23.26
CA ALA A 49 25.41 3.88 22.79
C ALA A 49 25.12 3.52 21.33
N GLU A 50 25.84 4.16 20.40
CA GLU A 50 25.76 3.75 19.02
C GLU A 50 26.06 2.25 19.04
N PRO A 51 25.28 1.39 18.35
CA PRO A 51 25.75 0.05 18.12
C PRO A 51 27.16 0.23 17.55
N ALA A 52 28.16 -0.30 18.26
CA ALA A 52 29.54 -0.16 17.87
C ALA A 52 29.61 -0.44 16.36
N PRO A 53 30.30 0.39 15.57
CA PRO A 53 30.55 0.00 14.19
C PRO A 53 31.39 -1.27 14.32
N GLU A 54 30.78 -2.43 14.08
CA GLU A 54 31.48 -3.67 13.75
C GLU A 54 32.25 -3.38 12.46
N THR A 55 33.39 -2.72 12.63
CA THR A 55 34.39 -2.39 11.61
C THR A 55 35.69 -3.06 12.01
N GLU A 56 35.57 -4.31 12.43
CA GLU A 56 36.61 -5.33 12.30
C GLU A 56 36.08 -6.36 11.29
N GLY A 57 36.12 -5.99 10.01
CA GLY A 57 35.56 -6.80 8.93
C GLY A 57 35.69 -6.18 7.54
N ALA A 58 36.06 -4.91 7.43
CA ALA A 58 36.16 -4.23 6.13
C ALA A 58 37.27 -4.79 5.20
N ASP A 59 38.18 -5.61 5.71
CA ASP A 59 39.30 -6.16 4.92
C ASP A 59 39.16 -7.65 4.55
N ILE A 60 38.03 -8.31 4.87
CA ILE A 60 37.75 -9.71 4.45
C ILE A 60 36.69 -9.79 3.32
N LEU A 61 36.01 -8.68 3.01
CA LEU A 61 34.83 -8.62 2.13
C LEU A 61 35.13 -8.43 0.63
N GLU A 62 36.37 -8.53 0.17
CA GLU A 62 36.66 -8.43 -1.28
C GLU A 62 36.49 -9.77 -2.03
N ASP A 63 36.46 -10.91 -1.32
CA ASP A 63 36.28 -12.26 -1.91
C ASP A 63 34.99 -12.96 -1.45
N GLU A 64 34.15 -12.28 -0.66
CA GLU A 64 32.86 -12.80 -0.21
C GLU A 64 31.78 -12.45 -1.24
N PHE A 65 31.57 -13.37 -2.19
CA PHE A 65 30.40 -13.48 -3.08
C PHE A 65 29.31 -12.41 -2.82
N ASP A 66 29.25 -11.40 -3.68
CA ASP A 66 28.24 -10.34 -3.62
C ASP A 66 26.84 -10.97 -3.74
N LEU A 67 26.16 -11.18 -2.60
CA LEU A 67 24.87 -11.87 -2.49
C LEU A 67 23.81 -11.21 -3.38
N ARG A 68 23.95 -9.91 -3.63
CA ARG A 68 23.09 -9.16 -4.55
C ARG A 68 23.25 -9.62 -6.00
N ALA A 69 24.47 -9.93 -6.44
CA ALA A 69 24.71 -10.42 -7.80
C ALA A 69 24.11 -11.83 -8.01
N GLN A 70 24.05 -12.66 -6.96
CA GLN A 70 23.40 -13.97 -7.03
C GLN A 70 21.88 -13.86 -7.12
N ASP A 71 21.28 -12.99 -6.32
CA ASP A 71 19.83 -12.74 -6.38
C ASP A 71 19.43 -12.15 -7.74
N ASP A 72 20.19 -11.19 -8.27
CA ASP A 72 19.95 -10.61 -9.59
C ASP A 72 20.07 -11.66 -10.71
N ALA A 73 21.07 -12.55 -10.64
CA ALA A 73 21.23 -13.63 -11.62
C ALA A 73 20.05 -14.63 -11.59
N ARG A 74 19.56 -14.97 -10.39
CA ARG A 74 18.40 -15.86 -10.24
C ARG A 74 17.12 -15.23 -10.79
N ILE A 75 16.91 -13.94 -10.54
CA ILE A 75 15.77 -13.18 -11.08
C ILE A 75 15.84 -13.09 -12.62
N ALA A 76 17.05 -12.87 -13.17
CA ALA A 76 17.24 -12.81 -14.62
C ALA A 76 16.91 -14.14 -15.30
N GLU A 77 17.35 -15.28 -14.74
CA GLU A 77 17.04 -16.61 -15.27
C GLU A 77 15.54 -16.93 -15.20
N GLU A 78 14.88 -16.55 -14.10
CA GLU A 78 13.42 -16.74 -13.95
C GLU A 78 12.63 -15.91 -14.97
N LEU A 79 13.03 -14.66 -15.21
CA LEU A 79 12.43 -13.80 -16.23
C LEU A 79 12.64 -14.38 -17.64
N GLU A 80 13.84 -14.85 -17.97
CA GLU A 80 14.13 -15.46 -19.27
C GLU A 80 13.32 -16.75 -19.49
N ALA A 81 13.19 -17.58 -18.46
CA ALA A 81 12.35 -18.79 -18.52
C ALA A 81 10.87 -18.45 -18.73
N ALA A 82 10.35 -17.45 -18.00
CA ALA A 82 8.97 -16.99 -18.17
C ALA A 82 8.71 -16.39 -19.56
N GLU A 83 9.65 -15.62 -20.11
CA GLU A 83 9.56 -15.11 -21.48
C GLU A 83 9.61 -16.23 -22.51
N ALA A 84 10.48 -17.23 -22.33
CA ALA A 84 10.56 -18.39 -23.21
C ALA A 84 9.27 -19.21 -23.19
N GLU A 85 8.62 -19.39 -22.03
CA GLU A 85 7.30 -20.04 -21.96
C GLU A 85 6.20 -19.21 -22.63
N ARG A 86 6.20 -17.88 -22.43
CA ARG A 86 5.26 -16.98 -23.11
C ARG A 86 5.40 -17.05 -24.63
N LEU A 87 6.63 -17.02 -25.15
CA LEU A 87 6.91 -17.14 -26.57
C LEU A 87 6.49 -18.51 -27.13
N LYS A 88 6.74 -19.61 -26.39
CA LYS A 88 6.26 -20.94 -26.79
C LYS A 88 4.74 -21.00 -26.85
N ARG A 89 4.05 -20.42 -25.87
CA ARG A 89 2.59 -20.37 -25.83
C ARG A 89 2.01 -19.54 -26.96
N GLU A 90 2.63 -18.39 -27.26
CA GLU A 90 2.24 -17.55 -28.39
C GLU A 90 2.47 -18.26 -29.73
N ALA A 91 3.58 -18.99 -29.87
CA ALA A 91 3.84 -19.80 -31.06
C ALA A 91 2.82 -20.95 -31.22
N GLU A 92 2.48 -21.64 -30.14
CA GLU A 92 1.46 -22.70 -30.16
C GLU A 92 0.06 -22.14 -30.47
N GLU A 93 -0.30 -20.98 -29.92
CA GLU A 93 -1.55 -20.30 -30.22
C GLU A 93 -1.61 -19.84 -31.69
N ALA A 94 -0.50 -19.32 -32.22
CA ALA A 94 -0.39 -18.96 -33.63
C ALA A 94 -0.50 -20.18 -34.55
N GLU A 95 0.10 -21.31 -34.18
CA GLU A 95 -0.03 -22.57 -34.93
C GLU A 95 -1.47 -23.09 -34.91
N ARG A 96 -2.12 -23.12 -33.74
CA ARG A 96 -3.54 -23.49 -33.62
C ARG A 96 -4.45 -22.57 -34.42
N ALA A 97 -4.22 -21.26 -34.39
CA ALA A 97 -4.97 -20.30 -35.17
C ALA A 97 -4.76 -20.49 -36.69
N ALA A 98 -3.54 -20.82 -37.12
CA ALA A 98 -3.25 -21.14 -38.52
C ALA A 98 -3.91 -22.46 -38.96
N GLU A 99 -3.93 -23.49 -38.11
CA GLU A 99 -4.63 -24.75 -38.37
C GLU A 99 -6.15 -24.53 -38.44
N GLU A 100 -6.72 -23.76 -37.51
CA GLU A 100 -8.14 -23.41 -37.52
C GLU A 100 -8.52 -22.59 -38.76
N ALA A 101 -7.69 -21.62 -39.16
CA ALA A 101 -7.89 -20.85 -40.38
C ALA A 101 -7.85 -21.74 -41.63
N LYS A 102 -6.91 -22.70 -41.69
CA LYS A 102 -6.83 -23.67 -42.78
C LYS A 102 -8.07 -24.59 -42.80
N ARG A 103 -8.51 -25.08 -41.63
CA ARG A 103 -9.72 -25.90 -41.51
C ARG A 103 -10.98 -25.13 -41.91
N LYS A 104 -11.08 -23.84 -41.56
CA LYS A 104 -12.19 -22.97 -41.95
C LYS A 104 -12.19 -22.66 -43.45
N ALA A 105 -11.01 -22.50 -44.05
CA ALA A 105 -10.87 -22.35 -45.50
C ALA A 105 -11.24 -23.63 -46.25
N GLU A 106 -10.91 -24.81 -45.71
CA GLU A 106 -11.32 -26.12 -46.25
C GLU A 106 -12.81 -26.42 -46.02
N ALA A 107 -13.44 -25.82 -45.00
CA ALA A 107 -14.86 -25.97 -44.68
C ALA A 107 -15.77 -24.90 -45.33
N GLY A 108 -15.23 -24.04 -46.20
CA GLY A 108 -15.93 -22.90 -46.80
C GLY A 108 -16.39 -23.12 -48.23
N GLU A 109 -17.32 -24.05 -48.45
CA GLU A 109 -18.32 -24.02 -49.54
C GLU A 109 -19.65 -24.52 -48.94
N GLU A 110 -20.43 -23.63 -48.31
CA GLU A 110 -21.90 -23.60 -48.35
C GLU A 110 -22.46 -22.57 -47.34
N ASP A 111 -23.45 -21.83 -47.83
CA ASP A 111 -24.40 -20.91 -47.17
C ASP A 111 -23.92 -19.55 -46.61
N ASP A 112 -24.75 -18.51 -46.68
CA ASP A 112 -25.59 -17.95 -47.73
C ASP A 112 -26.00 -16.55 -47.22
N GLU A 113 -26.53 -15.73 -48.12
CA GLU A 113 -27.09 -14.41 -47.88
C GLU A 113 -28.24 -14.36 -46.85
N ASP A 114 -28.57 -13.12 -46.46
CA ASP A 114 -29.83 -12.65 -45.85
C ASP A 114 -30.06 -12.82 -44.33
N ASP A 115 -30.18 -11.72 -43.60
CA ASP A 115 -31.45 -10.96 -43.54
C ASP A 115 -31.43 -9.90 -42.40
N LYS A 116 -31.96 -8.71 -42.69
CA LYS A 116 -32.25 -7.65 -41.71
C LYS A 116 -33.75 -7.72 -41.37
N PRO A 117 -34.17 -7.30 -40.17
CA PRO A 117 -34.99 -6.08 -40.19
C PRO A 117 -34.86 -5.12 -38.99
N ALA A 118 -35.21 -3.88 -39.30
CA ALA A 118 -35.29 -2.70 -38.43
C ALA A 118 -36.55 -2.66 -37.53
N ARG A 119 -36.49 -1.86 -36.45
CA ARG A 119 -37.56 -1.08 -35.74
C ARG A 119 -36.98 -0.64 -34.37
N ARG A 120 -37.32 0.46 -33.70
CA ARG A 120 -38.29 1.57 -33.86
C ARG A 120 -37.87 2.69 -32.90
N ARG A 121 -38.12 3.93 -33.31
CA ARG A 121 -37.93 5.19 -32.58
C ARG A 121 -38.94 5.33 -31.42
N GLY A 122 -38.50 5.71 -30.21
CA GLY A 122 -39.40 5.97 -29.08
C GLY A 122 -38.79 6.78 -27.92
N ARG A 123 -39.25 8.04 -27.82
CA ARG A 123 -39.33 8.95 -26.64
C ARG A 123 -38.05 9.34 -25.85
N ARG A 124 -37.61 10.55 -26.22
CA ARG A 124 -36.99 11.58 -25.38
C ARG A 124 -37.82 11.85 -24.11
N GLY A 125 -37.18 11.82 -22.94
CA GLY A 125 -37.74 12.35 -21.70
C GLY A 125 -37.65 11.41 -20.50
N GLY A 126 -36.47 10.94 -20.15
CA GLY A 126 -36.20 10.27 -18.88
C GLY A 126 -34.92 10.83 -18.32
N ARG A 127 -35.00 11.93 -17.57
CA ARG A 127 -33.91 12.38 -16.70
C ARG A 127 -33.88 11.41 -15.52
N GLY A 128 -33.49 10.17 -15.81
CA GLY A 128 -33.06 9.23 -14.80
C GLY A 128 -31.83 9.83 -14.18
N ARG A 129 -32.01 10.50 -13.04
CA ARG A 129 -30.95 10.62 -12.06
C ARG A 129 -30.42 9.19 -11.92
N ARG A 130 -29.24 8.93 -12.48
CA ARG A 130 -28.45 7.78 -12.09
C ARG A 130 -28.24 7.98 -10.60
N ARG A 131 -29.11 7.38 -9.78
CA ARG A 131 -28.68 6.86 -8.48
C ARG A 131 -27.72 5.74 -8.85
N GLY A 132 -26.51 6.13 -9.24
CA GLY A 132 -25.37 5.26 -9.18
C GLY A 132 -25.07 5.11 -7.71
N ALA A 133 -25.84 4.25 -7.03
CA ALA A 133 -25.25 3.54 -5.92
C ALA A 133 -24.14 2.74 -6.59
N SER A 134 -22.90 3.19 -6.43
CA SER A 134 -21.73 2.39 -6.72
C SER A 134 -21.78 1.21 -5.75
N THR A 135 -22.57 0.19 -6.08
CA THR A 135 -22.60 -1.10 -5.37
C THR A 135 -21.40 -1.96 -5.77
N GLY A 136 -20.28 -1.33 -6.14
CA GLY A 136 -19.00 -1.98 -6.32
C GLY A 136 -18.25 -2.02 -4.98
N PRO A 137 -17.25 -2.90 -4.83
CA PRO A 137 -16.36 -2.84 -3.67
C PRO A 137 -15.72 -1.45 -3.60
N TYR A 138 -15.73 -0.85 -2.42
CA TYR A 138 -15.06 0.43 -2.21
C TYR A 138 -13.55 0.19 -2.16
N GLU A 139 -12.83 0.99 -2.95
CA GLU A 139 -11.38 0.96 -2.94
C GLU A 139 -10.87 1.86 -1.82
N GLY A 140 -9.84 1.39 -1.14
CA GLY A 140 -9.14 2.14 -0.10
C GLY A 140 -7.65 1.86 -0.17
N THR A 141 -6.85 2.85 0.21
CA THR A 141 -5.39 2.71 0.32
C THR A 141 -5.02 2.52 1.78
N PHE A 142 -4.29 1.45 2.06
CA PHE A 142 -3.61 1.27 3.33
C PHE A 142 -2.21 1.85 3.21
N ASP A 143 -1.97 2.94 3.94
CA ASP A 143 -0.70 3.65 3.96
C ASP A 143 0.05 3.35 5.26
N HIS A 144 1.36 3.12 5.12
CA HIS A 144 2.27 2.93 6.24
C HIS A 144 3.35 4.01 6.17
N GLY A 145 3.18 5.03 7.03
CA GLY A 145 4.16 6.09 7.20
C GLY A 145 4.95 5.93 8.50
N ASP A 146 6.00 6.74 8.65
CA ASP A 146 6.84 6.78 9.85
C ASP A 146 6.06 7.16 11.13
N GLU A 147 4.86 7.73 10.98
CA GLU A 147 3.95 8.13 12.07
C GLU A 147 2.84 7.10 12.37
N GLY A 148 2.81 5.97 11.64
CA GLY A 148 1.87 4.87 11.87
C GLY A 148 1.10 4.42 10.63
N TYR A 149 -0.01 3.74 10.89
CA TYR A 149 -0.87 3.16 9.85
C TYR A 149 -2.09 4.05 9.58
N GLY A 150 -2.34 4.36 8.31
CA GLY A 150 -3.51 5.12 7.87
C GLY A 150 -4.33 4.32 6.86
N LEU A 151 -5.66 4.28 7.05
CA LEU A 151 -6.57 3.75 6.03
C LEU A 151 -7.33 4.90 5.39
N TRP A 152 -7.15 5.08 4.09
CA TRP A 152 -7.83 6.07 3.28
C TRP A 152 -8.90 5.37 2.45
N LEU A 153 -10.15 5.76 2.64
CA LEU A 153 -11.27 5.28 1.81
C LEU A 153 -11.55 6.30 0.70
N ASP A 154 -11.96 5.83 -0.48
CA ASP A 154 -12.43 6.70 -1.57
C ASP A 154 -13.53 7.65 -1.04
N PRO A 155 -13.47 8.96 -1.36
CA PRO A 155 -14.56 9.91 -1.10
C PRO A 155 -15.97 9.41 -1.45
N SER A 156 -16.13 8.54 -2.45
CA SER A 156 -17.43 7.97 -2.84
C SER A 156 -18.14 7.17 -1.73
N VAL A 157 -17.40 6.70 -0.71
CA VAL A 157 -17.97 6.05 0.48
C VAL A 157 -18.95 6.97 1.22
N GLN A 158 -18.74 8.29 1.19
CA GLN A 158 -19.61 9.25 1.88
C GLN A 158 -21.03 9.31 1.28
N ASP A 159 -21.17 8.98 0.00
CA ASP A 159 -22.46 8.96 -0.71
C ASP A 159 -23.19 7.62 -0.56
N ASN A 160 -22.58 6.63 0.11
CA ASN A 160 -23.20 5.33 0.34
C ASN A 160 -24.27 5.42 1.44
N ALA A 161 -25.46 4.88 1.16
CA ALA A 161 -26.58 4.89 2.10
C ALA A 161 -26.31 4.10 3.39
N VAL A 162 -25.64 2.94 3.31
CA VAL A 162 -25.22 2.10 4.45
C VAL A 162 -24.19 2.83 5.30
N TYR A 163 -23.22 3.50 4.67
CA TYR A 163 -22.25 4.34 5.39
C TYR A 163 -22.94 5.52 6.07
N ALA A 164 -23.83 6.22 5.36
CA ALA A 164 -24.58 7.34 5.91
C ALA A 164 -25.51 6.92 7.08
N GLU A 165 -26.10 5.73 7.00
CA GLU A 165 -27.02 5.21 8.02
C GLU A 165 -26.30 4.69 9.26
N HIS A 166 -25.16 4.00 9.10
CA HIS A 166 -24.52 3.27 10.19
C HIS A 166 -23.20 3.89 10.68
N TRP A 167 -22.56 4.75 9.89
CA TRP A 167 -21.20 5.25 10.17
C TRP A 167 -21.11 6.77 10.28
N ALA A 168 -22.05 7.52 9.69
CA ALA A 168 -22.01 8.99 9.74
C ALA A 168 -22.06 9.50 11.20
N GLY A 169 -20.98 10.16 11.62
CA GLY A 169 -20.86 10.76 12.96
C GLY A 169 -20.21 9.86 14.02
N HIS A 170 -19.95 8.58 13.72
CA HIS A 170 -19.23 7.69 14.61
C HIS A 170 -17.70 7.85 14.42
N ARG A 171 -17.03 8.43 15.42
CA ARG A 171 -15.57 8.66 15.39
C ARG A 171 -14.75 7.59 16.11
N ALA A 172 -15.38 6.79 16.97
CA ALA A 172 -14.72 5.71 17.70
C ALA A 172 -14.91 4.39 16.97
N ILE A 173 -13.82 3.84 16.46
CA ILE A 173 -13.78 2.58 15.70
C ILE A 173 -12.69 1.67 16.27
N GLU A 174 -12.98 0.37 16.27
CA GLU A 174 -12.05 -0.70 16.59
C GLU A 174 -11.59 -1.32 15.27
N VAL A 175 -10.28 -1.53 15.13
CA VAL A 175 -9.67 -2.11 13.94
C VAL A 175 -8.94 -3.38 14.34
N THR A 176 -9.36 -4.50 13.76
CA THR A 176 -8.72 -5.81 13.94
C THR A 176 -8.02 -6.18 12.64
N VAL A 177 -6.74 -6.56 12.73
CA VAL A 177 -5.94 -7.03 11.60
C VAL A 177 -5.75 -8.53 11.75
N GLU A 178 -6.31 -9.30 10.81
CA GLU A 178 -6.17 -10.74 10.69
C GLU A 178 -5.20 -11.09 9.53
N GLU A 179 -4.87 -12.36 9.36
CA GLU A 179 -3.91 -12.82 8.34
C GLU A 179 -4.39 -12.53 6.91
N ASP A 180 -5.69 -12.63 6.68
CA ASP A 180 -6.34 -12.55 5.37
C ASP A 180 -7.26 -11.32 5.21
N GLN A 181 -7.55 -10.57 6.28
CA GLN A 181 -8.47 -9.43 6.24
C GLN A 181 -8.24 -8.39 7.34
N ILE A 182 -8.71 -7.15 7.09
CA ILE A 182 -8.78 -6.07 8.09
C ILE A 182 -10.25 -5.76 8.36
N VAL A 183 -10.67 -5.90 9.62
CA VAL A 183 -12.06 -5.71 10.05
C VAL A 183 -12.17 -4.40 10.84
N ILE A 184 -13.09 -3.53 10.43
CA ILE A 184 -13.40 -2.28 11.14
C ILE A 184 -14.77 -2.41 11.78
N ARG A 185 -14.84 -2.20 13.09
CA ARG A 185 -16.08 -2.24 13.86
C ARG A 185 -16.31 -0.91 14.57
N ARG A 186 -17.58 -0.56 14.79
CA ARG A 186 -17.95 0.57 15.63
C ARG A 186 -17.80 0.20 17.11
N VAL A 187 -17.16 1.06 17.89
CA VAL A 187 -17.06 0.85 19.35
C VAL A 187 -18.41 1.18 19.99
N GLY A 188 -18.99 0.24 20.75
CA GLY A 188 -20.27 0.40 21.45
C GLY A 188 -21.52 0.12 20.60
N GLY A 189 -21.35 -0.64 19.51
CA GLY A 189 -22.41 -0.97 18.56
C GLY A 189 -23.06 -2.34 18.72
N ASP A 190 -22.83 -3.04 19.82
CA ASP A 190 -23.61 -4.23 20.16
C ASP A 190 -24.98 -3.76 20.66
N THR A 191 -25.87 -3.49 19.71
CA THR A 191 -27.30 -3.50 20.00
C THR A 191 -27.71 -4.96 19.86
N GLU A 192 -27.95 -5.58 21.01
CA GLU A 192 -28.51 -6.90 21.21
C GLU A 192 -29.57 -7.26 20.15
N GLU A 193 -29.42 -8.43 19.51
CA GLU A 193 -30.53 -9.19 18.97
C GLU A 193 -30.34 -10.68 19.31
#